data_AF-A0A553QW55-F1
#
_entry.id   AF-A0A553QW55-F1
#
_cell.length_a   1.000
_cell.length_b   1.000
_cell.length_c   1.000
_cell.angle_alpha   90.00
_cell.angle_beta   90.00
_cell.angle_gamma   90.00
#
_symmetry.space_group_name_H-M   'P 1'
#
loop_
_entity.id
_entity.type
_entity.pdbx_description
1 polymer ?
#
loop_
_entity_poly.entity_id
_entity_poly.type
_entity_poly.pdbx_seq_one_letter_code
_entity_poly.pdbx_strand_id
1 'polypeptide(L)'
;MTSVRSVVTCLSLAIIANRMNGSGISAASSGLLRLSAVPGYDGTRVNDLLLLKPTTQPQRPCDNDSTSLRDGNSHVVFFPGDIQNFQEEMSKQADAAPWLSWSLESVALILGNRFPASHIWLIRASQIYLHKFSCYHNFVESNLFGAPEHSPDYGAIRHLRSLLEHSMQQAGLPNALPPLSGTATPDPLPADFTLTLVGFSKGCVVLNQMVYELAGARADPELSLFLDSISDIFWLDGGHSGGSETWVTDKCALAELASSGVAVHAHVTPYEVKNPLRAWVGREHHLFIKTLENLGACVSQKLHFEDEPVCILNHFRVIQEF
;
A
#
# COMPACT_ATOMS: atom_id res chain seq x y z
N MET A 1 41.14 15.49 24.14
CA MET A 1 41.43 16.57 23.18
C MET A 1 41.74 15.93 21.83
N THR A 2 40.70 15.58 21.07
CA THR A 2 40.14 16.34 19.93
C THR A 2 41.02 16.31 18.68
N SER A 3 40.60 15.52 17.68
CA SER A 3 40.09 16.03 16.39
C SER A 3 40.41 15.05 15.27
N VAL A 4 39.40 14.34 14.76
CA VAL A 4 39.46 13.77 13.41
C VAL A 4 38.19 14.20 12.69
N ARG A 5 38.38 15.08 11.72
CA ARG A 5 37.41 15.45 10.69
C ARG A 5 37.05 14.19 9.90
N SER A 6 35.77 13.93 9.73
CA SER A 6 35.25 13.22 8.56
C SER A 6 33.87 13.76 8.23
N VAL A 7 33.87 14.83 7.46
CA VAL A 7 32.73 15.26 6.65
C VAL A 7 32.75 14.36 5.41
N VAL A 8 32.00 13.26 5.43
CA VAL A 8 31.81 12.44 4.24
C VAL A 8 30.72 13.09 3.39
N THR A 9 31.12 13.38 2.16
CA THR A 9 30.46 14.17 1.15
C THR A 9 29.31 13.38 0.51
N CYS A 10 28.08 13.50 1.02
CA CYS A 10 26.87 12.94 0.38
C CYS A 10 26.33 13.79 -0.80
N LEU A 11 27.17 14.62 -1.43
CA LEU A 11 26.72 15.66 -2.37
C LEU A 11 26.80 15.28 -3.85
N SER A 12 27.04 14.02 -4.22
CA SER A 12 27.34 13.66 -5.63
C SER A 12 26.44 12.62 -6.28
N LEU A 13 25.42 12.07 -5.61
CA LEU A 13 24.51 11.07 -6.20
C LEU A 13 23.11 11.60 -6.56
N ALA A 14 22.72 12.77 -6.07
CA ALA A 14 21.49 13.46 -6.50
C ALA A 14 21.50 13.83 -8.01
N ILE A 15 22.69 13.86 -8.63
CA ILE A 15 22.85 14.23 -10.04
C ILE A 15 22.49 13.06 -10.99
N ILE A 16 22.55 11.81 -10.53
CA ILE A 16 22.20 10.66 -11.38
C ILE A 16 20.68 10.43 -11.41
N ALA A 17 19.96 10.71 -10.29
CA ALA A 17 18.49 10.71 -10.27
C ALA A 17 17.88 11.87 -11.09
N ASN A 18 18.59 12.99 -11.24
CA ASN A 18 18.13 14.16 -11.99
C ASN A 18 18.17 14.01 -13.52
N ARG A 19 18.74 12.93 -14.07
CA ARG A 19 18.78 12.71 -15.53
C ARG A 19 17.51 12.10 -16.12
N MET A 20 16.48 11.84 -15.32
CA MET A 20 15.15 11.41 -15.79
C MET A 20 14.07 12.49 -15.68
N ASN A 21 14.43 13.77 -15.48
CA ASN A 21 13.51 14.89 -15.63
C ASN A 21 13.19 15.12 -17.13
N GLY A 22 12.38 14.22 -17.69
CA GLY A 22 11.58 14.49 -18.86
C GLY A 22 10.44 15.41 -18.46
N SER A 23 10.43 16.61 -19.06
CA SER A 23 9.28 17.48 -19.33
C SER A 23 8.06 17.32 -18.42
N GLY A 24 7.73 18.36 -17.64
CA GLY A 24 6.47 18.44 -16.89
C GLY A 24 5.27 18.09 -17.76
N ILE A 25 4.80 16.86 -17.63
CA ILE A 25 3.55 16.38 -18.21
C ILE A 25 2.45 16.98 -17.33
N SER A 26 1.66 17.86 -17.93
CA SER A 26 0.45 18.43 -17.32
C SER A 26 -0.39 17.31 -16.68
N ALA A 27 -0.77 17.48 -15.42
CA ALA A 27 -1.59 16.53 -14.65
C ALA A 27 -2.92 16.14 -15.34
N ALA A 28 -3.36 16.92 -16.35
CA ALA A 28 -4.53 16.60 -17.17
C ALA A 28 -4.28 15.47 -18.20
N SER A 29 -3.04 15.06 -18.42
CA SER A 29 -2.65 14.07 -19.46
C SER A 29 -2.15 12.72 -18.92
N SER A 30 -2.07 12.56 -17.58
CA SER A 30 -1.51 11.36 -16.94
C SER A 30 -2.55 10.34 -16.45
N GLY A 31 -3.85 10.56 -16.68
CA GLY A 31 -4.91 9.68 -16.16
C GLY A 31 -5.04 9.68 -14.63
N LEU A 32 -4.37 10.61 -13.94
CA LEU A 32 -4.41 10.78 -12.50
C LEU A 32 -5.61 11.61 -12.06
N LEU A 33 -6.33 11.13 -11.05
CA LEU A 33 -7.47 11.80 -10.45
C LEU A 33 -7.32 11.81 -8.93
N ARG A 34 -7.21 13.01 -8.36
CA ARG A 34 -7.23 13.20 -6.90
C ARG A 34 -8.68 13.29 -6.41
N LEU A 35 -9.00 12.49 -5.41
CA LEU A 35 -10.29 12.52 -4.70
C LEU A 35 -10.01 12.96 -3.26
N SER A 36 -10.70 14.01 -2.81
CA SER A 36 -10.46 14.60 -1.49
C SER A 36 -11.57 14.22 -0.52
N ALA A 37 -11.21 13.93 0.73
CA ALA A 37 -12.15 13.63 1.81
C ALA A 37 -13.24 12.60 1.43
N VAL A 38 -12.85 11.50 0.78
CA VAL A 38 -13.78 10.42 0.45
C VAL A 38 -14.23 9.74 1.74
N PRO A 39 -15.54 9.57 1.97
CA PRO A 39 -16.05 8.98 3.19
C PRO A 39 -15.82 7.46 3.26
N GLY A 40 -15.55 7.01 4.47
CA GLY A 40 -15.57 5.62 4.88
C GLY A 40 -16.94 5.10 5.27
N TYR A 41 -16.94 4.00 6.04
CA TYR A 41 -18.17 3.31 6.45
C TYR A 41 -19.04 4.13 7.42
N ASP A 42 -18.45 4.82 8.40
CA ASP A 42 -19.20 5.57 9.42
C ASP A 42 -19.47 7.04 9.05
N GLY A 43 -19.05 7.46 7.86
CA GLY A 43 -19.19 8.84 7.38
C GLY A 43 -18.33 9.89 8.12
N THR A 44 -17.65 9.52 9.21
CA THR A 44 -16.78 10.42 9.97
C THR A 44 -15.32 10.29 9.57
N ARG A 45 -14.88 9.06 9.30
CA ARG A 45 -13.54 8.77 8.77
C ARG A 45 -13.51 9.08 7.28
N VAL A 46 -12.61 9.98 6.88
CA VAL A 46 -12.40 10.35 5.47
C VAL A 46 -10.94 10.25 5.08
N ASN A 47 -10.67 9.85 3.83
CA ASN A 47 -9.31 9.80 3.28
C ASN A 47 -9.22 10.59 1.97
N ASP A 48 -8.06 11.17 1.72
CA ASP A 48 -7.68 11.61 0.37
C ASP A 48 -7.13 10.41 -0.41
N LEU A 49 -7.52 10.28 -1.67
CA LEU A 49 -7.06 9.24 -2.58
C LEU A 49 -6.48 9.84 -3.85
N LEU A 50 -5.56 9.09 -4.46
CA LEU A 50 -5.12 9.31 -5.84
C LEU A 50 -5.44 8.06 -6.66
N LEU A 51 -6.21 8.24 -7.73
CA LEU A 51 -6.48 7.21 -8.72
C LEU A 51 -5.58 7.42 -9.93
N LEU A 52 -4.95 6.36 -10.41
CA LEU A 52 -4.47 6.26 -11.79
C LEU A 52 -5.38 5.28 -12.54
N LYS A 53 -6.03 5.76 -13.60
CA LYS A 53 -6.81 4.89 -14.49
C LYS A 53 -5.86 4.08 -15.40
N PRO A 54 -6.20 2.82 -15.74
CA PRO A 54 -5.38 2.01 -16.63
C PRO A 54 -5.23 2.72 -17.98
N THR A 55 -4.05 2.58 -18.59
CA THR A 55 -3.80 3.17 -19.91
C THR A 55 -4.45 2.29 -20.96
N THR A 56 -5.54 2.76 -21.58
CA THR A 56 -6.10 2.10 -22.76
C THR A 56 -5.09 2.22 -23.90
N GLN A 57 -4.34 1.14 -24.19
CA GLN A 57 -3.56 1.11 -25.42
C GLN A 57 -4.52 1.15 -26.61
N PRO A 58 -4.36 2.06 -27.58
CA PRO A 58 -5.12 2.00 -28.81
C PRO A 58 -4.79 0.68 -29.51
N GLN A 59 -5.81 -0.14 -29.75
CA GLN A 59 -5.69 -1.37 -30.53
C GLN A 59 -4.96 -1.08 -31.85
N ARG A 60 -3.95 -1.90 -32.18
CA ARG A 60 -3.41 -1.90 -33.54
C ARG A 60 -4.53 -2.40 -34.48
N PRO A 61 -4.78 -1.77 -35.65
CA PRO A 61 -5.96 -2.05 -36.49
C PRO A 61 -6.01 -3.43 -37.16
N CYS A 62 -5.14 -4.37 -36.79
CA CYS A 62 -4.89 -5.56 -37.58
C CYS A 62 -4.67 -6.78 -36.69
N ASP A 63 -5.69 -7.18 -35.93
CA ASP A 63 -5.91 -8.55 -35.51
C ASP A 63 -7.44 -8.79 -35.42
N ASN A 64 -7.98 -9.53 -36.39
CA ASN A 64 -9.37 -9.98 -36.44
C ASN A 64 -9.55 -11.20 -35.52
N ASP A 65 -9.31 -11.02 -34.22
CA ASP A 65 -9.73 -12.00 -33.21
C ASP A 65 -10.59 -11.29 -32.18
N SER A 66 -11.87 -11.65 -32.14
CA SER A 66 -12.91 -11.03 -31.34
C SER A 66 -12.82 -11.42 -29.86
N THR A 67 -11.63 -11.33 -29.26
CA THR A 67 -11.51 -11.21 -27.82
C THR A 67 -11.59 -9.72 -27.52
N SER A 68 -12.80 -9.23 -27.24
CA SER A 68 -13.00 -7.96 -26.55
C SER A 68 -11.91 -7.82 -25.49
N LEU A 69 -11.04 -6.81 -25.60
CA LEU A 69 -10.23 -6.38 -24.47
C LEU A 69 -11.23 -6.14 -23.35
N ARG A 70 -11.34 -7.10 -22.43
CA ARG A 70 -12.20 -6.94 -21.26
C ARG A 70 -11.59 -5.75 -20.55
N ASP A 71 -12.33 -4.66 -20.45
CA ASP A 71 -12.03 -3.58 -19.52
C ASP A 71 -11.98 -4.22 -18.13
N GLY A 72 -10.78 -4.65 -17.72
CA GLY A 72 -10.61 -5.46 -16.53
C GLY A 72 -10.99 -4.65 -15.30
N ASN A 73 -11.84 -5.21 -14.44
CA ASN A 73 -12.22 -4.58 -13.18
C ASN A 73 -11.19 -4.92 -12.08
N SER A 74 -9.91 -4.79 -12.43
CA SER A 74 -8.80 -5.07 -11.53
C SER A 74 -8.36 -3.80 -10.81
N HIS A 75 -8.09 -3.93 -9.51
CA HIS A 75 -7.75 -2.83 -8.64
C HIS A 75 -6.51 -3.16 -7.80
N VAL A 76 -5.61 -2.19 -7.69
CA VAL A 76 -4.46 -2.25 -6.79
C VAL A 76 -4.60 -1.10 -5.80
N VAL A 77 -4.65 -1.42 -4.51
CA VAL A 77 -4.66 -0.43 -3.43
C VAL A 77 -3.28 -0.36 -2.80
N PHE A 78 -2.73 0.86 -2.71
CA PHE A 78 -1.43 1.13 -2.13
C PHE A 78 -1.55 2.04 -0.91
N PHE A 79 -1.01 1.57 0.21
CA PHE A 79 -0.82 2.33 1.44
C PHE A 79 0.64 2.81 1.54
N PRO A 80 0.91 4.12 1.38
CA PRO A 80 2.25 4.68 1.39
C PRO A 80 2.94 4.67 2.78
N GLY A 81 4.25 4.90 2.75
CA GLY A 81 5.11 4.99 3.92
C GLY A 81 5.15 6.37 4.56
N ASP A 82 6.10 6.55 5.49
CA ASP A 82 6.48 7.87 6.00
C ASP A 82 7.03 8.75 4.87
N ILE A 83 6.91 10.08 5.03
CA ILE A 83 7.32 11.14 4.08
C ILE A 83 6.48 11.22 2.80
N GLN A 84 5.98 10.09 2.30
CA GLN A 84 5.21 10.03 1.05
C GLN A 84 3.87 10.77 1.18
N ASN A 85 3.67 11.73 0.28
CA ASN A 85 2.46 12.55 0.20
C ASN A 85 2.28 13.04 -1.25
N PHE A 86 1.24 13.81 -1.52
CA PHE A 86 1.08 14.49 -2.81
C PHE A 86 2.31 15.32 -3.12
N GLN A 87 2.76 15.30 -4.38
CA GLN A 87 3.97 15.96 -4.83
C GLN A 87 3.98 17.44 -4.48
N GLU A 88 2.83 18.11 -4.62
CA GLU A 88 2.67 19.52 -4.24
C GLU A 88 2.99 19.75 -2.76
N GLU A 89 2.48 18.90 -1.87
CA GLU A 89 2.69 19.01 -0.42
C GLU A 89 4.13 18.68 -0.03
N MET A 90 4.71 17.64 -0.64
CA MET A 90 6.12 17.29 -0.42
C MET A 90 7.07 18.40 -0.86
N SER A 91 6.78 19.08 -1.97
CA SER A 91 7.67 20.11 -2.54
C SER A 91 7.85 21.33 -1.64
N LYS A 92 6.87 21.57 -0.75
CA LYS A 92 6.86 22.70 0.20
C LYS A 92 7.73 22.43 1.44
N GLN A 93 8.16 21.18 1.68
CA GLN A 93 8.81 20.76 2.92
C GLN A 93 10.27 20.39 2.67
N ALA A 94 11.20 21.02 3.38
CA ALA A 94 12.64 20.80 3.20
C ALA A 94 13.06 19.32 3.39
N ASP A 95 12.43 18.63 4.35
CA ASP A 95 12.71 17.22 4.64
C ASP A 95 12.11 16.26 3.60
N ALA A 96 11.02 16.65 2.91
CA ALA A 96 10.32 15.78 1.96
C ALA A 96 10.67 16.06 0.49
N ALA A 97 11.08 17.28 0.15
CA ALA A 97 11.45 17.68 -1.22
C ALA A 97 12.55 16.80 -1.86
N PRO A 98 13.57 16.29 -1.14
CA PRO A 98 14.54 15.35 -1.71
C PRO A 98 13.93 14.01 -2.16
N TRP A 99 12.71 13.69 -1.73
CA TRP A 99 12.02 12.42 -1.96
C TRP A 99 10.88 12.52 -2.97
N LEU A 100 10.80 13.60 -3.77
CA LEU A 100 9.72 13.81 -4.74
C LEU A 100 9.56 12.68 -5.77
N SER A 101 10.62 11.93 -6.08
CA SER A 101 10.55 10.72 -6.92
C SER A 101 9.70 9.59 -6.32
N TRP A 102 9.31 9.72 -5.05
CA TRP A 102 8.49 8.78 -4.30
C TRP A 102 7.17 9.42 -3.83
N SER A 103 6.76 10.55 -4.43
CA SER A 103 5.44 11.12 -4.23
C SER A 103 4.34 10.15 -4.62
N LEU A 104 3.10 10.40 -4.18
CA LEU A 104 1.95 9.57 -4.55
C LEU A 104 1.80 9.46 -6.08
N GLU A 105 1.98 10.56 -6.80
CA GLU A 105 1.93 10.60 -8.26
C GLU A 105 3.02 9.75 -8.90
N SER A 106 4.26 9.83 -8.39
CA SER A 106 5.38 9.03 -8.91
C SER A 106 5.17 7.53 -8.65
N VAL A 107 4.71 7.17 -7.45
CA VAL A 107 4.41 5.79 -7.09
C VAL A 107 3.24 5.25 -7.91
N ALA A 108 2.21 6.06 -8.16
CA ALA A 108 1.08 5.66 -9.01
C ALA A 108 1.57 5.21 -10.39
N LEU A 109 2.49 5.97 -11.00
CA LEU A 109 3.05 5.62 -12.31
C LEU A 109 3.95 4.37 -12.26
N ILE A 110 4.74 4.18 -11.20
CA ILE A 110 5.54 2.97 -10.99
C ILE A 110 4.63 1.74 -10.93
N LEU A 111 3.56 1.80 -10.12
CA LEU A 111 2.60 0.73 -9.98
C LEU A 111 1.77 0.53 -11.25
N GLY A 112 1.41 1.59 -11.96
CA GLY A 112 0.71 1.51 -13.24
C GLY A 112 1.53 0.79 -14.31
N ASN A 113 2.85 0.92 -14.32
CA ASN A 113 3.72 0.13 -15.22
C ASN A 113 3.76 -1.35 -14.83
N ARG A 114 3.67 -1.64 -13.52
CA ARG A 114 3.65 -3.02 -13.00
C ARG A 114 2.32 -3.72 -13.23
N PHE A 115 1.22 -2.98 -13.08
CA PHE A 115 -0.15 -3.46 -13.20
C PHE A 115 -0.90 -2.67 -14.30
N PRO A 116 -0.51 -2.83 -15.58
CA PRO A 116 -0.95 -1.94 -16.68
C PRO A 116 -2.45 -1.97 -16.98
N ALA A 117 -3.13 -3.05 -16.59
CA ALA A 117 -4.57 -3.22 -16.80
C ALA A 117 -5.42 -2.88 -15.56
N SER A 118 -4.79 -2.44 -14.46
CA SER A 118 -5.47 -2.22 -13.18
C SER A 118 -5.67 -0.73 -12.89
N HIS A 119 -6.72 -0.41 -12.14
CA HIS A 119 -6.87 0.89 -11.51
C HIS A 119 -5.99 0.94 -10.27
N ILE A 120 -5.09 1.93 -10.18
CA ILE A 120 -4.20 2.08 -9.04
C ILE A 120 -4.76 3.14 -8.09
N TRP A 121 -5.02 2.74 -6.86
CA TRP A 121 -5.54 3.60 -5.80
C TRP A 121 -4.48 3.80 -4.74
N LEU A 122 -4.03 5.03 -4.53
CA LEU A 122 -3.17 5.37 -3.40
C LEU A 122 -4.03 6.02 -2.33
N ILE A 123 -4.07 5.41 -1.15
CA ILE A 123 -4.83 5.92 -0.01
C ILE A 123 -3.86 6.69 0.87
N ARG A 124 -3.96 8.02 0.88
CA ARG A 124 -3.13 8.84 1.76
C ARG A 124 -3.51 8.57 3.22
N ALA A 125 -2.50 8.49 4.09
CA ALA A 125 -2.70 8.50 5.53
C ALA A 125 -3.60 9.68 5.94
N SER A 126 -4.48 9.47 6.93
CA SER A 126 -5.45 10.51 7.33
C SER A 126 -4.75 11.74 7.88
N GLN A 127 -3.58 11.55 8.47
CA GLN A 127 -2.71 12.62 8.94
C GLN A 127 -1.24 12.33 8.62
N ILE A 128 -0.48 13.38 8.33
CA ILE A 128 0.99 13.34 8.24
C ILE A 128 1.54 14.24 9.36
N TYR A 129 1.99 13.65 10.47
CA TYR A 129 2.53 14.38 11.62
C TYR A 129 3.96 14.85 11.35
N LEU A 130 4.27 16.11 11.69
CA LEU A 130 5.56 16.77 11.43
C LEU A 130 6.03 16.64 9.97
N HIS A 131 5.09 16.60 9.01
CA HIS A 131 5.37 16.43 7.58
C HIS A 131 6.20 15.16 7.25
N LYS A 132 6.19 14.17 8.13
CA LYS A 132 7.07 13.00 8.06
C LYS A 132 6.36 11.71 8.44
N PHE A 133 5.70 11.67 9.59
CA PHE A 133 5.13 10.44 10.12
C PHE A 133 3.72 10.24 9.59
N SER A 134 3.51 9.18 8.83
CA SER A 134 2.20 8.80 8.33
C SER A 134 1.38 8.18 9.47
N CYS A 135 0.18 8.71 9.71
CA CYS A 135 -0.72 8.22 10.74
C CYS A 135 -2.02 7.74 10.09
N TYR A 136 -2.28 6.44 10.22
CA TYR A 136 -3.43 5.75 9.63
C TYR A 136 -4.59 5.63 10.62
N HIS A 137 -4.92 6.70 11.36
CA HIS A 137 -5.96 6.71 12.39
C HIS A 137 -7.37 6.35 11.89
N ASN A 138 -7.61 6.29 10.57
CA ASN A 138 -8.89 5.80 10.05
C ASN A 138 -8.93 4.27 9.95
N PHE A 139 -7.76 3.64 9.88
CA PHE A 139 -7.61 2.20 9.70
C PHE A 139 -7.12 1.49 10.95
N VAL A 140 -6.34 2.13 11.81
CA VAL A 140 -5.77 1.50 13.01
C VAL A 140 -5.61 2.52 14.12
N GLU A 141 -5.81 2.10 15.36
CA GLU A 141 -5.47 2.92 16.52
C GLU A 141 -3.96 3.18 16.54
N SER A 142 -3.55 4.39 16.90
CA SER A 142 -2.14 4.75 16.88
C SER A 142 -1.80 5.87 17.83
N ASN A 143 -0.54 5.89 18.27
CA ASN A 143 0.01 7.04 18.97
C ASN A 143 0.28 8.23 18.01
N LEU A 144 0.78 9.34 18.56
CA LEU A 144 1.05 10.58 17.82
C LEU A 144 1.97 10.41 16.60
N PHE A 145 2.87 9.41 16.60
CA PHE A 145 3.82 9.13 15.51
C PHE A 145 3.33 8.01 14.58
N GLY A 146 2.07 7.59 14.70
CA GLY A 146 1.51 6.51 13.90
C GLY A 146 2.12 5.15 14.23
N ALA A 147 2.58 4.92 15.46
CA ALA A 147 2.86 3.55 15.91
C ALA A 147 1.52 2.89 16.28
N PRO A 148 1.21 1.71 15.72
CA PRO A 148 -0.11 1.12 15.84
C PRO A 148 -0.33 0.47 17.19
N GLU A 149 -1.60 0.31 17.55
CA GLU A 149 -2.10 -0.68 18.50
C GLU A 149 -3.19 -1.46 17.76
N HIS A 150 -2.95 -2.75 17.50
CA HIS A 150 -3.84 -3.55 16.65
C HIS A 150 -4.99 -4.17 17.46
N SER A 151 -6.19 -4.21 16.87
CA SER A 151 -7.39 -4.80 17.49
C SER A 151 -8.17 -5.68 16.50
N PRO A 152 -9.04 -6.60 16.96
CA PRO A 152 -9.83 -7.44 16.06
C PRO A 152 -11.05 -6.75 15.45
N ASP A 153 -11.37 -5.50 15.83
CA ASP A 153 -12.67 -4.87 15.59
C ASP A 153 -12.64 -3.36 15.27
N TYR A 154 -11.48 -2.81 14.90
CA TYR A 154 -11.34 -1.39 14.54
C TYR A 154 -12.13 -0.97 13.28
N GLY A 155 -12.34 -1.92 12.37
CA GLY A 155 -13.13 -1.78 11.16
C GLY A 155 -12.33 -1.28 9.95
N ALA A 156 -11.04 -1.58 9.87
CA ALA A 156 -10.18 -1.30 8.72
C ALA A 156 -10.70 -1.91 7.41
N ILE A 157 -11.13 -3.17 7.43
CA ILE A 157 -11.63 -3.87 6.21
C ILE A 157 -12.93 -3.20 5.73
N ARG A 158 -13.86 -2.95 6.65
CA ARG A 158 -15.13 -2.28 6.36
C ARG A 158 -14.91 -0.86 5.85
N HIS A 159 -13.98 -0.13 6.47
CA HIS A 159 -13.58 1.20 6.04
C HIS A 159 -13.01 1.19 4.62
N LEU A 160 -12.08 0.27 4.29
CA LEU A 160 -11.55 0.13 2.94
C LEU A 160 -12.66 -0.17 1.92
N ARG A 161 -13.57 -1.08 2.25
CA ARG A 161 -14.66 -1.49 1.35
C ARG A 161 -15.57 -0.31 0.97
N SER A 162 -15.98 0.48 1.95
CA SER A 162 -16.79 1.70 1.71
C SER A 162 -15.96 2.79 1.03
N LEU A 163 -14.69 2.93 1.37
CA LEU A 163 -13.83 3.93 0.75
C LEU A 163 -13.66 3.66 -0.75
N LEU A 164 -13.44 2.40 -1.16
CA LEU A 164 -13.37 2.02 -2.56
C LEU A 164 -14.70 2.24 -3.29
N GLU A 165 -15.82 1.87 -2.68
CA GLU A 165 -17.15 2.12 -3.22
C GLU A 165 -17.35 3.60 -3.57
N HIS A 166 -17.22 4.47 -2.56
CA HIS A 166 -17.40 5.91 -2.73
C HIS A 166 -16.37 6.49 -3.70
N SER A 167 -15.13 6.00 -3.70
CA SER A 167 -14.08 6.45 -4.62
C SER A 167 -14.40 6.09 -6.06
N MET A 168 -14.85 4.86 -6.31
CA MET A 168 -15.24 4.39 -7.66
C MET A 168 -16.42 5.20 -8.20
N GLN A 169 -17.42 5.46 -7.35
CA GLN A 169 -18.58 6.30 -7.68
C GLN A 169 -18.13 7.73 -8.03
N GLN A 170 -17.33 8.38 -7.17
CA GLN A 170 -16.82 9.74 -7.41
C GLN A 170 -15.93 9.83 -8.66
N ALA A 171 -15.16 8.78 -8.95
CA ALA A 171 -14.30 8.70 -10.14
C ALA A 171 -15.06 8.37 -11.44
N GLY A 172 -16.37 8.09 -11.35
CA GLY A 172 -17.22 7.71 -12.47
C GLY A 172 -16.76 6.42 -13.15
N LEU A 173 -16.27 5.44 -12.38
CA LEU A 173 -15.84 4.17 -12.95
C LEU A 173 -17.06 3.31 -13.30
N PRO A 174 -17.04 2.62 -14.47
CA PRO A 174 -18.02 1.57 -14.73
C PRO A 174 -17.81 0.44 -13.72
N ASN A 175 -18.88 -0.28 -13.35
CA ASN A 175 -18.79 -1.43 -12.43
C ASN A 175 -18.24 -1.07 -11.04
N ALA A 176 -18.67 0.08 -10.50
CA ALA A 176 -18.43 0.42 -9.10
C ALA A 176 -18.96 -0.67 -8.16
N LEU A 177 -18.28 -0.84 -7.02
CA LEU A 177 -18.76 -1.71 -5.98
C LEU A 177 -20.19 -1.31 -5.53
N PRO A 178 -21.08 -2.29 -5.23
CA PRO A 178 -22.40 -1.99 -4.71
C PRO A 178 -22.32 -1.43 -3.28
N PRO A 179 -23.34 -0.69 -2.82
CA PRO A 179 -23.43 -0.22 -1.44
C PRO A 179 -23.56 -1.38 -0.45
N LEU A 180 -22.93 -1.22 0.71
CA LEU A 180 -23.18 -2.10 1.86
C LEU A 180 -24.63 -1.88 2.33
N SER A 181 -25.46 -2.90 2.16
CA SER A 181 -26.89 -2.88 2.40
C SER A 181 -27.26 -3.41 3.78
N GLY A 182 -26.35 -4.11 4.48
CA GLY A 182 -26.59 -4.73 5.77
C GLY A 182 -27.59 -5.90 5.70
N THR A 183 -27.83 -6.42 4.50
CA THR A 183 -28.77 -7.52 4.25
C THR A 183 -28.09 -8.87 4.40
N ALA A 184 -28.84 -9.89 4.83
CA ALA A 184 -28.32 -11.25 4.95
C ALA A 184 -27.88 -11.86 3.61
N THR A 185 -28.46 -11.36 2.50
CA THR A 185 -28.07 -11.68 1.13
C THR A 185 -27.33 -10.48 0.54
N PRO A 186 -26.00 -10.53 0.43
CA PRO A 186 -25.22 -9.44 -0.14
C PRO A 186 -25.41 -9.34 -1.67
N ASP A 187 -25.34 -8.13 -2.21
CA ASP A 187 -25.29 -7.95 -3.66
C ASP A 187 -24.00 -8.55 -4.23
N PRO A 188 -24.04 -9.21 -5.40
CA PRO A 188 -22.84 -9.76 -6.01
C PRO A 188 -21.86 -8.64 -6.36
N LEU A 189 -20.57 -8.91 -6.20
CA LEU A 189 -19.54 -8.01 -6.70
C LEU A 189 -19.63 -7.93 -8.24
N PRO A 190 -19.21 -6.80 -8.83
CA PRO A 190 -19.18 -6.68 -10.27
C PRO A 190 -18.30 -7.77 -10.90
N ALA A 191 -18.66 -8.23 -12.10
CA ALA A 191 -17.94 -9.29 -12.79
C ALA A 191 -16.45 -8.95 -12.94
N ASP A 192 -15.60 -9.96 -12.77
CA ASP A 192 -14.14 -9.87 -12.86
C ASP A 192 -13.50 -8.86 -11.88
N PHE A 193 -14.20 -8.45 -10.80
CA PHE A 193 -13.63 -7.61 -9.75
C PHE A 193 -12.51 -8.35 -9.01
N THR A 194 -11.29 -7.81 -9.08
CA THR A 194 -10.11 -8.37 -8.40
C THR A 194 -9.37 -7.28 -7.66
N LEU A 195 -8.87 -7.60 -6.47
CA LEU A 195 -8.19 -6.67 -5.60
C LEU A 195 -6.81 -7.19 -5.20
N THR A 196 -5.81 -6.33 -5.33
CA THR A 196 -4.46 -6.51 -4.78
C THR A 196 -4.22 -5.41 -3.75
N LEU A 197 -3.72 -5.78 -2.57
CA LEU A 197 -3.36 -4.82 -1.52
C LEU A 197 -1.84 -4.72 -1.40
N VAL A 198 -1.33 -3.50 -1.28
CA VAL A 198 0.10 -3.21 -1.15
C VAL A 198 0.30 -2.22 -0.01
N GLY A 199 1.05 -2.62 1.01
CA GLY A 199 1.49 -1.75 2.09
C GLY A 199 2.98 -1.53 1.96
N PHE A 200 3.42 -0.28 2.00
CA PHE A 200 4.83 0.06 2.00
C PHE A 200 5.23 0.76 3.30
N SER A 201 6.33 0.31 3.92
CA SER A 201 6.90 0.95 5.11
C SER A 201 5.84 1.09 6.21
N LYS A 202 5.48 2.33 6.59
CA LYS A 202 4.40 2.62 7.53
C LYS A 202 3.04 2.10 7.07
N GLY A 203 2.75 2.05 5.76
CA GLY A 203 1.49 1.52 5.24
C GLY A 203 1.21 0.06 5.59
N CYS A 204 2.25 -0.73 5.90
CA CYS A 204 2.09 -2.11 6.38
C CYS A 204 1.29 -2.21 7.69
N VAL A 205 1.21 -1.15 8.50
CA VAL A 205 0.41 -1.18 9.74
C VAL A 205 -1.08 -1.35 9.46
N VAL A 206 -1.55 -0.88 8.29
CA VAL A 206 -2.95 -1.07 7.83
C VAL A 206 -3.19 -2.52 7.45
N LEU A 207 -2.25 -3.14 6.72
CA LEU A 207 -2.34 -4.56 6.38
C LEU A 207 -2.32 -5.44 7.63
N ASN A 208 -1.44 -5.13 8.59
CA ASN A 208 -1.38 -5.83 9.87
C ASN A 208 -2.74 -5.75 10.59
N GLN A 209 -3.34 -4.56 10.66
CA GLN A 209 -4.66 -4.37 11.26
C GLN A 209 -5.74 -5.21 10.56
N MET A 210 -5.75 -5.25 9.23
CA MET A 210 -6.70 -6.08 8.48
C MET A 210 -6.54 -7.56 8.81
N VAL A 211 -5.31 -8.05 9.03
CA VAL A 211 -5.07 -9.45 9.44
C VAL A 211 -5.72 -9.76 10.79
N TYR A 212 -5.64 -8.86 11.77
CA TYR A 212 -6.33 -9.04 13.07
C TYR A 212 -7.86 -9.03 12.95
N GLU A 213 -8.40 -8.34 11.95
CA GLU A 213 -9.85 -8.24 11.72
C GLU A 213 -10.44 -9.38 10.88
N LEU A 214 -9.62 -10.22 10.25
CA LEU A 214 -10.09 -11.22 9.28
C LEU A 214 -11.20 -12.13 9.82
N ALA A 215 -11.04 -12.65 11.04
CA ALA A 215 -12.06 -13.52 11.66
C ALA A 215 -13.43 -12.81 11.76
N GLY A 216 -13.42 -11.56 12.23
CA GLY A 216 -14.64 -10.76 12.39
C GLY A 216 -15.25 -10.37 11.04
N ALA A 217 -14.42 -9.96 10.09
CA ALA A 217 -14.87 -9.58 8.76
C ALA A 217 -15.42 -10.75 7.95
N ARG A 218 -14.86 -11.96 8.08
CA ARG A 218 -15.39 -13.18 7.43
C ARG A 218 -16.77 -13.59 7.94
N ALA A 219 -17.12 -13.23 9.17
CA ALA A 219 -18.44 -13.50 9.73
C ALA A 219 -19.54 -12.58 9.16
N ASP A 220 -19.17 -11.46 8.54
CA ASP A 220 -20.08 -10.56 7.83
C ASP A 220 -20.21 -11.01 6.35
N PRO A 221 -21.42 -11.34 5.85
CA PRO A 221 -21.60 -11.83 4.48
C PRO A 221 -21.12 -10.87 3.39
N GLU A 222 -21.30 -9.55 3.55
CA GLU A 222 -20.89 -8.56 2.56
C GLU A 222 -19.37 -8.38 2.55
N LEU A 223 -18.74 -8.36 3.73
CA LEU A 223 -17.29 -8.27 3.84
C LEU A 223 -16.61 -9.57 3.42
N SER A 224 -17.21 -10.72 3.68
CA SER A 224 -16.70 -12.02 3.26
C SER A 224 -16.57 -12.09 1.73
N LEU A 225 -17.61 -11.68 0.99
CA LEU A 225 -17.52 -11.58 -0.47
C LEU A 225 -16.43 -10.61 -0.95
N PHE A 226 -16.26 -9.48 -0.26
CA PHE A 226 -15.19 -8.54 -0.57
C PHE A 226 -13.80 -9.15 -0.31
N LEU A 227 -13.61 -9.85 0.80
CA LEU A 227 -12.36 -10.53 1.12
C LEU A 227 -12.01 -11.60 0.09
N ASP A 228 -13.00 -12.33 -0.42
CA ASP A 228 -12.80 -13.36 -1.46
C ASP A 228 -12.33 -12.76 -2.80
N SER A 229 -12.48 -11.45 -3.01
CA SER A 229 -11.92 -10.77 -4.20
C SER A 229 -10.45 -10.37 -4.06
N ILE A 230 -9.88 -10.48 -2.85
CA ILE A 230 -8.48 -10.15 -2.60
C ILE A 230 -7.61 -11.35 -3.01
N SER A 231 -6.79 -11.13 -4.04
CA SER A 231 -5.95 -12.16 -4.65
C SER A 231 -4.55 -12.18 -4.05
N ASP A 232 -3.95 -11.00 -3.89
CA ASP A 232 -2.57 -10.82 -3.45
C ASP A 232 -2.47 -9.71 -2.40
N ILE A 233 -1.62 -9.92 -1.40
CA ILE A 233 -1.25 -8.89 -0.41
C ILE A 233 0.28 -8.79 -0.33
N PHE A 234 0.80 -7.58 -0.56
CA PHE A 234 2.22 -7.27 -0.55
C PHE A 234 2.59 -6.41 0.66
N TRP A 235 3.45 -6.95 1.53
CA TRP A 235 4.17 -6.19 2.55
C TRP A 235 5.52 -5.77 1.99
N LEU A 236 5.68 -4.48 1.72
CA LEU A 236 6.89 -3.89 1.17
C LEU A 236 7.67 -3.15 2.27
N ASP A 237 8.73 -3.79 2.74
CA ASP A 237 9.72 -3.30 3.69
C ASP A 237 9.09 -2.62 4.91
N GLY A 238 8.19 -3.35 5.57
CA GLY A 238 7.41 -2.85 6.70
C GLY A 238 8.27 -2.31 7.83
N GLY A 239 7.92 -1.11 8.30
CA GLY A 239 8.69 -0.39 9.32
C GLY A 239 7.90 0.77 9.93
N HIS A 240 8.13 1.02 11.22
CA HIS A 240 7.59 2.18 11.92
C HIS A 240 8.41 2.52 13.18
N SER A 241 8.10 3.65 13.80
CA SER A 241 8.75 4.19 15.00
C SER A 241 8.39 3.48 16.31
N GLY A 242 7.56 2.42 16.28
CA GLY A 242 7.18 1.63 17.45
C GLY A 242 8.23 0.56 17.78
N GLY A 243 8.10 -0.05 18.97
CA GLY A 243 9.06 -1.05 19.48
C GLY A 243 8.71 -2.52 19.21
N SER A 244 7.56 -2.78 18.59
CA SER A 244 6.99 -4.09 18.29
C SER A 244 5.90 -3.96 17.23
N GLU A 245 5.33 -5.09 16.80
CA GLU A 245 4.15 -5.15 15.91
C GLU A 245 4.40 -4.57 14.52
N THR A 246 5.67 -4.61 14.09
CA THR A 246 6.05 -4.28 12.72
C THR A 246 5.56 -5.36 11.75
N TRP A 247 5.59 -6.61 12.19
CA TRP A 247 4.96 -7.74 11.50
C TRP A 247 4.00 -8.46 12.45
N VAL A 248 2.91 -9.03 11.90
CA VAL A 248 1.95 -9.81 12.68
C VAL A 248 2.63 -11.06 13.23
N THR A 249 2.50 -11.30 14.52
CA THR A 249 3.06 -12.50 15.18
C THR A 249 2.01 -13.30 15.93
N ASP A 250 0.78 -12.81 16.00
CA ASP A 250 -0.34 -13.53 16.59
C ASP A 250 -0.71 -14.75 15.72
N LYS A 251 -0.71 -15.93 16.34
CA LYS A 251 -0.93 -17.19 15.62
C LYS A 251 -2.36 -17.38 15.15
N CYS A 252 -3.34 -16.85 15.88
CA CYS A 252 -4.74 -16.97 15.52
C CYS A 252 -5.02 -16.09 14.30
N ALA A 253 -4.56 -14.84 14.31
CA ALA A 253 -4.68 -13.93 13.18
C ALA A 253 -3.96 -14.47 11.94
N LEU A 254 -2.76 -15.05 12.09
CA LEU A 254 -2.05 -15.69 10.98
C LEU A 254 -2.71 -16.98 10.48
N ALA A 255 -3.42 -17.72 11.34
CA ALA A 255 -4.21 -18.87 10.91
C ALA A 255 -5.39 -18.45 10.02
N GLU A 256 -6.05 -17.34 10.35
CA GLU A 256 -7.11 -16.75 9.51
C GLU A 256 -6.55 -16.21 8.18
N LEU A 257 -5.36 -15.60 8.19
CA LEU A 257 -4.70 -15.19 6.96
C LEU A 257 -4.33 -16.41 6.10
N ALA A 258 -3.78 -17.47 6.69
CA ALA A 258 -3.41 -18.68 5.95
C ALA A 258 -4.64 -19.39 5.36
N SER A 259 -5.75 -19.44 6.09
CA SER A 259 -6.99 -20.08 5.62
C SER A 259 -7.71 -19.26 4.53
N SER A 260 -7.37 -17.98 4.39
CA SER A 260 -8.01 -17.08 3.41
C SER A 260 -7.77 -17.46 1.96
N GLY A 261 -6.69 -18.21 1.67
CA GLY A 261 -6.28 -18.56 0.32
C GLY A 261 -5.56 -17.44 -0.45
N VAL A 262 -5.39 -16.25 0.15
CA VAL A 262 -4.69 -15.12 -0.47
C VAL A 262 -3.19 -15.42 -0.64
N ALA A 263 -2.59 -14.92 -1.72
CA ALA A 263 -1.15 -14.94 -1.89
C ALA A 263 -0.50 -13.83 -1.05
N VAL A 264 0.44 -14.22 -0.18
CA VAL A 264 1.17 -13.33 0.73
C VAL A 264 2.58 -13.12 0.20
N HIS A 265 2.96 -11.85 -0.01
CA HIS A 265 4.26 -11.48 -0.53
C HIS A 265 4.98 -10.54 0.44
N ALA A 266 6.13 -10.96 0.95
CA ALA A 266 6.99 -10.14 1.80
C ALA A 266 8.27 -9.73 1.07
N HIS A 267 8.43 -8.44 0.82
CA HIS A 267 9.61 -7.88 0.18
C HIS A 267 10.32 -7.01 1.20
N VAL A 268 11.53 -7.37 1.59
CA VAL A 268 12.25 -6.68 2.67
C VAL A 268 13.64 -6.25 2.22
N THR A 269 14.22 -5.28 2.91
CA THR A 269 15.59 -4.83 2.70
C THR A 269 16.40 -4.96 3.99
N PRO A 270 17.74 -5.09 3.90
CA PRO A 270 18.61 -5.02 5.07
C PRO A 270 18.41 -3.77 5.95
N TYR A 271 17.87 -2.67 5.39
CA TYR A 271 17.62 -1.44 6.11
C TYR A 271 16.60 -1.62 7.25
N GLU A 272 15.53 -2.40 7.04
CA GLU A 272 14.56 -2.72 8.09
C GLU A 272 14.97 -3.99 8.86
N VAL A 273 15.14 -5.14 8.17
CA VAL A 273 15.22 -6.44 8.86
C VAL A 273 16.61 -6.80 9.42
N LYS A 274 17.69 -6.14 8.97
CA LYS A 274 19.06 -6.35 9.48
C LYS A 274 19.55 -5.20 10.37
N ASN A 275 18.68 -4.29 10.80
CA ASN A 275 19.04 -3.16 11.66
C ASN A 275 19.24 -3.62 13.13
N PRO A 276 20.46 -3.49 13.70
CA PRO A 276 20.73 -3.96 15.06
C PRO A 276 20.00 -3.16 16.14
N LEU A 277 19.70 -1.87 15.89
CA LEU A 277 18.94 -1.02 16.81
C LEU A 277 17.44 -1.33 16.78
N ARG A 278 16.96 -1.98 15.71
CA ARG A 278 15.57 -2.38 15.51
C ARG A 278 15.45 -3.89 15.28
N ALA A 279 16.26 -4.67 16.00
CA ALA A 279 16.39 -6.11 15.76
C ALA A 279 15.07 -6.91 15.90
N TRP A 280 14.03 -6.36 16.55
CA TRP A 280 12.71 -6.99 16.58
C TRP A 280 12.09 -7.08 15.18
N VAL A 281 12.31 -6.12 14.28
CA VAL A 281 11.71 -6.09 12.94
C VAL A 281 12.08 -7.35 12.16
N GLY A 282 13.36 -7.72 12.15
CA GLY A 282 13.82 -8.96 11.52
C GLY A 282 13.33 -10.23 12.21
N ARG A 283 13.20 -10.22 13.55
CA ARG A 283 12.66 -11.38 14.30
C ARG A 283 11.18 -11.58 14.03
N GLU A 284 10.38 -10.52 14.04
CA GLU A 284 8.95 -10.55 13.75
C GLU A 284 8.70 -10.95 12.31
N HIS A 285 9.44 -10.40 11.33
CA HIS A 285 9.40 -10.84 9.93
C HIS A 285 9.66 -12.34 9.80
N HIS A 286 10.72 -12.85 10.43
CA HIS A 286 11.03 -14.27 10.40
C HIS A 286 9.90 -15.13 11.00
N LEU A 287 9.32 -14.68 12.11
CA LEU A 287 8.21 -15.38 12.75
C LEU A 287 6.93 -15.35 11.90
N PHE A 288 6.62 -14.22 11.27
CA PHE A 288 5.50 -14.05 10.34
C PHE A 288 5.58 -15.08 9.20
N ILE A 289 6.71 -15.10 8.48
CA ILE A 289 6.87 -16.03 7.35
C ILE A 289 6.85 -17.49 7.81
N LYS A 290 7.65 -17.84 8.82
CA LYS A 290 7.72 -19.21 9.32
C LYS A 290 6.37 -19.73 9.80
N THR A 291 5.57 -18.87 10.44
CA THR A 291 4.24 -19.26 10.92
C THR A 291 3.29 -19.51 9.75
N LEU A 292 3.26 -18.62 8.75
CA LEU A 292 2.45 -18.80 7.54
C LEU A 292 2.85 -20.05 6.73
N GLU A 293 4.15 -20.31 6.57
CA GLU A 293 4.66 -21.53 5.92
C GLU A 293 4.18 -22.79 6.66
N ASN A 294 4.27 -22.81 8.00
CA ASN A 294 3.82 -23.94 8.81
C ASN A 294 2.30 -24.16 8.75
N LEU A 295 1.54 -23.09 8.54
CA LEU A 295 0.08 -23.13 8.37
C LEU A 295 -0.32 -23.50 6.93
N GLY A 296 0.64 -23.65 6.01
CA GLY A 296 0.38 -24.01 4.61
C GLY A 296 -0.12 -22.85 3.74
N ALA A 297 0.11 -21.60 4.14
CA ALA A 297 -0.27 -20.43 3.35
C ALA A 297 0.52 -20.35 2.04
N CYS A 298 -0.07 -19.71 1.02
CA CYS A 298 0.65 -19.32 -0.19
C CYS A 298 1.51 -18.09 0.13
N VAL A 299 2.77 -18.31 0.54
CA VAL A 299 3.67 -17.23 0.96
C VAL A 299 4.96 -17.21 0.14
N SER A 300 5.42 -16.01 -0.20
CA SER A 300 6.72 -15.76 -0.82
C SER A 300 7.46 -14.65 -0.06
N GLN A 301 8.79 -14.75 -0.02
CA GLN A 301 9.64 -13.72 0.57
C GLN A 301 10.84 -13.41 -0.34
N LYS A 302 11.23 -12.14 -0.39
CA LYS A 302 12.44 -11.69 -1.09
C LYS A 302 13.18 -10.65 -0.25
N LEU A 303 14.45 -10.90 0.01
CA LEU A 303 15.36 -9.92 0.59
C LEU A 303 16.11 -9.21 -0.55
N HIS A 304 15.88 -7.91 -0.70
CA HIS A 304 16.44 -7.11 -1.79
C HIS A 304 17.74 -6.42 -1.37
N PHE A 305 18.60 -6.14 -2.35
CA PHE A 305 19.81 -5.31 -2.19
C PHE A 305 20.79 -5.85 -1.13
N GLU A 306 20.91 -7.18 -0.98
CA GLU A 306 21.79 -7.81 0.01
C GLU A 306 23.26 -7.46 -0.17
N ASP A 307 23.68 -7.31 -1.42
CA ASP A 307 25.06 -7.00 -1.79
C ASP A 307 25.36 -5.49 -1.81
N GLU A 308 24.36 -4.65 -1.51
CA GLU A 308 24.51 -3.20 -1.47
C GLU A 308 24.66 -2.69 -0.02
N PRO A 309 25.36 -1.55 0.20
CA PRO A 309 25.38 -0.92 1.51
C PRO A 309 23.98 -0.55 2.01
N VAL A 310 23.70 -0.84 3.27
CA VAL A 310 22.43 -0.51 3.94
C VAL A 310 22.17 1.00 3.85
N CYS A 311 21.06 1.40 3.23
CA CYS A 311 20.65 2.79 3.18
C CYS A 311 19.13 2.95 3.02
N ILE A 312 18.63 4.12 3.41
CA ILE A 312 17.22 4.49 3.28
C ILE A 312 16.76 4.57 1.81
N LEU A 313 17.67 4.74 0.85
CA LEU A 313 17.26 4.70 -0.57
C LEU A 313 16.82 3.30 -1.00
N ASN A 314 17.46 2.25 -0.48
CA ASN A 314 17.08 0.86 -0.76
C ASN A 314 15.68 0.55 -0.25
N HIS A 315 15.32 1.10 0.91
CA HIS A 315 13.97 1.03 1.46
C HIS A 315 12.93 1.50 0.44
N PHE A 316 13.08 2.68 -0.17
CA PHE A 316 12.14 3.15 -1.20
C PHE A 316 12.24 2.38 -2.52
N ARG A 317 13.45 1.98 -2.95
CA ARG A 317 13.66 1.24 -4.20
C ARG A 317 12.91 -0.09 -4.25
N VAL A 318 12.52 -0.67 -3.11
CA VAL A 318 11.69 -1.88 -3.09
C VAL A 318 10.38 -1.70 -3.88
N ILE A 319 9.81 -0.49 -3.92
CA ILE A 319 8.57 -0.17 -4.66
C ILE A 319 8.75 -0.39 -6.18
N GLN A 320 9.97 -0.30 -6.70
CA GLN A 320 10.28 -0.53 -8.11
C GLN A 320 10.57 -2.00 -8.43
N GLU A 321 11.06 -2.77 -7.47
CA GLU A 321 11.73 -4.08 -7.69
C GLU A 321 10.94 -5.30 -7.16
N PHE A 322 9.80 -5.06 -6.49
CA PHE A 322 9.00 -6.15 -5.92
C PHE A 322 8.37 -7.04 -6.98
#